data_AF-A0A536V966-F1
#
_entry.id   AF-A0A536V966-F1
#
_cell.length_a   1.000
_cell.length_b   1.000
_cell.length_c   1.000
_cell.angle_alpha   90.00
_cell.angle_beta   90.00
_cell.angle_gamma   90.00
#
_symmetry.space_group_name_H-M   'P 1'
#
loop_
_entity.id
_entity.type
_entity.pdbx_description
1 polymer ?
#
loop_
_entity_poly.entity_id
_entity_poly.type
_entity_poly.pdbx_seq_one_letter_code
_entity_poly.pdbx_strand_id
1 'polypeptide(L)'
;MNFKRTLIVTALLAASAGAFAQTTISQGKNPSFPIAINQPGSYMLTSNLVVPAGTGGIVISAPNVTLDLNGFMISGPVTCASAGVCSMAPTANHGIV
;
A
#
# COMPACT_ATOMS: atom_id res chain seq x y z
N MET A 1 -51.61 -39.46 1.79
CA MET A 1 -50.39 -40.02 2.45
C MET A 1 -49.42 -38.89 2.70
N ASN A 2 -49.00 -38.75 3.96
CA ASN A 2 -48.23 -37.65 4.54
C ASN A 2 -46.73 -37.80 4.26
N PHE A 3 -46.04 -36.76 3.77
CA PHE A 3 -44.58 -36.71 3.79
C PHE A 3 -44.10 -35.55 4.68
N LYS A 4 -43.08 -35.87 5.46
CA LYS A 4 -42.83 -35.32 6.79
C LYS A 4 -42.13 -33.96 6.72
N ARG A 5 -42.49 -33.09 7.66
CA ARG A 5 -41.78 -31.87 8.02
C ARG A 5 -40.34 -32.21 8.39
N THR A 6 -39.35 -31.70 7.65
CA THR A 6 -37.96 -31.68 8.12
C THR A 6 -37.44 -30.26 7.98
N LEU A 7 -37.49 -29.54 9.11
CA LEU A 7 -36.95 -28.22 9.29
C LEU A 7 -35.44 -28.39 9.58
N ILE A 8 -34.58 -28.25 8.57
CA ILE A 8 -33.13 -28.19 8.78
C ILE A 8 -32.76 -26.72 8.96
N VAL A 9 -32.65 -26.28 10.21
CA VAL A 9 -32.08 -24.98 10.54
C VAL A 9 -30.56 -25.15 10.59
N THR A 10 -29.91 -25.07 9.44
CA THR A 10 -28.47 -24.83 9.37
C THR A 10 -28.24 -23.35 9.69
N ALA A 11 -27.92 -23.05 10.95
CA ALA A 11 -27.39 -21.76 11.33
C ALA A 11 -25.97 -21.64 10.76
N LEU A 12 -25.85 -21.06 9.57
CA LEU A 12 -24.57 -20.62 9.03
C LEU A 12 -24.12 -19.42 9.87
N LEU A 13 -23.16 -19.61 10.77
CA LEU A 13 -22.44 -18.49 11.39
C LEU A 13 -21.65 -17.78 10.28
N ALA A 14 -22.27 -16.80 9.63
CA ALA A 14 -21.55 -15.81 8.86
C ALA A 14 -20.81 -14.92 9.88
N ALA A 15 -19.59 -15.31 10.24
CA ALA A 15 -18.65 -14.34 10.78
C ALA A 15 -18.41 -13.32 9.65
N SER A 16 -19.09 -12.18 9.71
CA SER A 16 -18.76 -11.04 8.87
C SER A 16 -17.40 -10.53 9.33
N ALA A 17 -16.33 -11.15 8.83
CA ALA A 17 -15.05 -10.47 8.75
C ALA A 17 -15.30 -9.26 7.84
N GLY A 18 -15.47 -8.09 8.45
CA GLY A 18 -15.48 -6.84 7.72
C GLY A 18 -14.11 -6.71 7.05
N ALA A 19 -14.00 -7.15 5.81
CA ALA A 19 -12.85 -6.80 4.99
C ALA A 19 -12.96 -5.29 4.75
N PHE A 20 -12.26 -4.50 5.55
CA PHE A 20 -12.03 -3.10 5.21
C PHE A 20 -11.27 -3.12 3.88
N ALA A 21 -11.89 -2.64 2.81
CA ALA A 21 -11.26 -2.60 1.50
C ALA A 21 -10.05 -1.67 1.58
N GLN A 22 -8.85 -2.24 1.46
CA GLN A 22 -7.61 -1.49 1.44
C GLN A 22 -7.35 -0.97 0.03
N THR A 23 -6.98 0.29 -0.10
CA THR A 23 -6.62 0.86 -1.40
C THR A 23 -5.24 0.37 -1.80
N THR A 24 -5.12 -0.34 -2.91
CA THR A 24 -3.83 -0.85 -3.37
C THR A 24 -3.03 0.22 -4.10
N ILE A 25 -1.74 0.29 -3.80
CA ILE A 25 -0.74 1.10 -4.48
C ILE A 25 0.22 0.16 -5.22
N SER A 26 0.46 0.45 -6.49
CA SER A 26 1.35 -0.33 -7.35
C SER A 26 2.11 0.60 -8.28
N GLN A 27 3.36 0.26 -8.58
CA GLN A 27 4.14 0.91 -9.61
C GLN A 27 3.65 0.41 -10.99
N GLY A 28 2.88 1.24 -11.69
CA GLY A 28 2.54 0.99 -13.10
C GLY A 28 3.75 1.16 -14.02
N LYS A 29 3.58 0.89 -15.32
CA LYS A 29 4.66 1.02 -16.34
C LYS A 29 5.21 2.45 -16.48
N ASN A 30 4.46 3.46 -16.05
CA ASN A 30 4.91 4.84 -15.95
C ASN A 30 4.36 5.45 -14.65
N PRO A 31 5.05 5.24 -13.50
CA PRO A 31 4.54 5.70 -12.22
C PRO A 31 4.61 7.23 -12.14
N SER A 32 3.50 7.85 -11.75
CA SER A 32 3.45 9.29 -11.47
C SER A 32 3.84 9.49 -10.01
N PHE A 33 5.03 10.06 -9.78
CA PHE A 33 5.50 10.44 -8.45
C PHE A 33 5.40 11.96 -8.26
N PRO A 34 5.01 12.44 -7.06
CA PRO A 34 4.67 11.65 -5.87
C PRO A 34 3.29 11.01 -5.95
N ILE A 35 3.11 9.89 -5.23
CA ILE A 35 1.80 9.30 -4.98
C ILE A 35 1.16 10.06 -3.81
N ALA A 36 0.07 10.79 -4.08
CA ALA A 36 -0.61 11.60 -3.07
C ALA A 36 -1.71 10.81 -2.35
N ILE A 37 -1.60 10.71 -1.02
CA ILE A 37 -2.63 10.18 -0.13
C ILE A 37 -3.28 11.36 0.59
N ASN A 38 -4.39 11.82 0.03
CA ASN A 38 -5.13 13.00 0.52
C ASN A 38 -6.47 12.62 1.16
N GLN A 39 -6.68 11.33 1.44
CA GLN A 39 -7.88 10.82 2.09
C GLN A 39 -7.49 9.90 3.26
N PRO A 40 -8.20 9.95 4.39
CA PRO A 40 -8.07 8.96 5.46
C PRO A 40 -8.37 7.55 4.95
N GLY A 41 -7.71 6.54 5.52
CA GLY A 41 -7.97 5.14 5.16
C GLY A 41 -6.75 4.24 5.21
N SER A 42 -6.93 3.01 4.74
CA SER A 42 -5.87 2.00 4.69
C SER A 42 -5.41 1.80 3.26
N TYR A 43 -4.09 1.80 3.07
CA TYR A 43 -3.40 1.68 1.79
C TYR A 43 -2.40 0.53 1.84
N MET A 44 -2.28 -0.27 0.79
CA MET A 44 -1.37 -1.43 0.72
C MET A 44 -0.45 -1.32 -0.48
N LEU A 45 0.85 -1.54 -0.31
CA LEU A 45 1.69 -1.80 -1.47
C LEU A 45 1.42 -3.20 -2.04
N THR A 46 1.43 -3.28 -3.36
CA THR A 46 1.33 -4.54 -4.12
C THR A 46 2.54 -4.76 -5.05
N SER A 47 3.49 -3.82 -5.03
CA SER A 47 4.77 -3.89 -5.71
C SER A 47 5.78 -2.98 -5.01
N ASN A 48 7.07 -3.18 -5.30
CA ASN A 48 8.09 -2.20 -4.94
C ASN A 48 7.81 -0.86 -5.65
N LEU A 49 8.16 0.24 -4.99
CA LEU A 49 8.17 1.57 -5.58
C LEU A 49 9.61 2.03 -5.75
N VAL A 50 10.03 2.26 -7.00
CA VAL A 50 11.34 2.86 -7.31
C VAL A 50 11.13 4.33 -7.63
N VAL A 51 11.44 5.20 -6.67
CA VAL A 51 11.26 6.65 -6.76
C VAL A 51 12.46 7.25 -7.53
N PRO A 52 12.23 8.01 -8.62
CA PRO A 52 13.31 8.66 -9.34
C PRO A 52 13.86 9.89 -8.58
N ALA A 53 15.00 10.42 -9.03
CA ALA A 53 15.58 11.64 -8.47
C ALA A 53 14.71 12.88 -8.76
N GLY A 54 14.75 13.85 -7.84
CA GLY A 54 14.01 15.11 -7.95
C GLY A 54 12.53 15.05 -7.55
N THR A 55 12.03 13.92 -7.02
CA THR A 55 10.64 13.78 -6.57
C THR A 55 10.51 12.92 -5.30
N GLY A 56 9.40 13.06 -4.58
CA GLY A 56 9.07 12.24 -3.41
C GLY A 56 8.36 10.94 -3.79
N GLY A 57 8.39 9.95 -2.90
CA GLY A 57 7.71 8.67 -3.12
C GLY A 57 6.20 8.77 -2.86
N ILE A 58 5.83 8.79 -1.59
CA ILE A 58 4.45 8.96 -1.14
C ILE A 58 4.34 10.24 -0.30
N VAL A 59 3.31 11.03 -0.56
CA VAL A 59 2.99 12.22 0.24
C VAL A 59 1.66 11.98 0.94
N ILE A 60 1.65 11.97 2.27
CA ILE A 60 0.46 11.73 3.09
C ILE A 60 0.04 13.06 3.72
N SER A 61 -1.04 13.65 3.20
CA SER A 61 -1.57 14.92 3.72
C SER A 61 -2.84 14.77 4.57
N ALA A 62 -3.48 13.59 4.53
CA ALA A 62 -4.68 13.31 5.29
C ALA A 62 -4.38 12.69 6.68
N PRO A 63 -5.21 12.99 7.69
CA PRO A 63 -5.15 12.32 8.98
C PRO A 63 -5.66 10.87 8.87
N ASN A 64 -5.31 10.04 9.87
CA ASN A 64 -5.81 8.65 10.00
C ASN A 64 -5.53 7.77 8.78
N VAL A 65 -4.29 7.84 8.28
CA VAL A 65 -3.80 6.99 7.19
C VAL A 65 -3.01 5.82 7.77
N THR A 66 -3.32 4.60 7.32
CA THR A 66 -2.49 3.41 7.52
C THR A 66 -1.89 3.01 6.19
N LEU A 67 -0.58 2.91 6.12
CA LEU A 67 0.15 2.40 4.97
C LEU A 67 0.81 1.08 5.35
N ASP A 68 0.31 -0.01 4.78
CA ASP A 68 0.93 -1.33 4.86
C ASP A 68 1.86 -1.53 3.66
N LEU A 69 3.12 -1.84 3.94
CA LEU A 69 4.10 -2.14 2.90
C LEU A 69 3.94 -3.56 2.35
N ASN A 70 3.26 -4.47 3.06
CA ASN A 70 2.93 -5.82 2.61
C ASN A 70 4.15 -6.58 2.01
N GLY A 71 5.32 -6.42 2.64
CA GLY A 71 6.58 -7.03 2.20
C GLY A 71 7.29 -6.33 1.03
N PHE A 72 6.78 -5.20 0.55
CA PHE A 72 7.39 -4.39 -0.52
C PHE A 72 8.20 -3.21 0.03
N MET A 73 9.05 -2.64 -0.82
CA MET A 73 9.94 -1.54 -0.48
C MET A 73 9.59 -0.26 -1.26
N ILE A 74 9.83 0.89 -0.63
CA ILE A 74 9.93 2.20 -1.30
C ILE A 74 11.41 2.58 -1.33
N SER A 75 12.03 2.49 -2.51
CA SER A 75 13.45 2.83 -2.71
C SER A 75 13.58 4.15 -3.45
N GLY A 76 14.30 5.09 -2.86
CA GLY A 76 14.73 6.32 -3.52
C GLY A 76 16.06 6.14 -4.27
N PRO A 77 16.48 7.17 -5.01
CA PRO A 77 17.73 7.15 -5.73
C PRO A 77 18.90 7.28 -4.76
N VAL A 78 19.85 6.35 -4.88
CA VAL A 78 21.11 6.34 -4.13
C VAL A 78 22.27 6.68 -5.07
N THR A 79 23.17 7.54 -4.61
CA THR A 79 24.45 7.81 -5.26
C THR A 79 25.55 7.17 -4.45
N CYS A 80 26.30 6.26 -5.05
CA CYS A 80 27.44 5.61 -4.41
C CYS A 80 28.74 6.24 -4.89
N ALA A 81 29.57 6.70 -3.95
CA ALA A 81 30.95 7.04 -4.22
C ALA A 81 31.75 5.76 -4.51
N SER A 82 32.89 5.90 -5.18
CA SER A 82 33.78 4.81 -5.59
C SER A 82 34.35 3.96 -4.44
N ALA A 83 34.17 4.37 -3.18
CA ALA A 83 34.58 3.65 -1.98
C ALA A 83 33.43 2.86 -1.30
N GLY A 84 32.31 2.62 -1.97
CA GLY A 84 31.17 1.88 -1.41
C GLY A 84 30.34 2.68 -0.38
N VAL A 85 30.64 3.98 -0.24
CA VAL A 85 29.82 4.89 0.56
C VAL A 85 28.67 5.36 -0.32
N CYS A 86 27.47 4.87 -0.02
CA CYS A 86 26.25 5.32 -0.68
C CYS A 86 25.55 6.36 0.18
N SER A 87 25.09 7.43 -0.45
CA SER A 87 24.24 8.44 0.16
C SER A 87 22.98 8.57 -0.69
N MET A 88 21.90 9.08 -0.10
CA MET A 88 20.75 9.52 -0.90
C MET A 88 21.25 10.54 -1.92
N ALA A 89 20.79 10.46 -3.17
CA ALA A 89 21.15 11.45 -4.18
C ALA A 89 20.86 12.86 -3.62
N PRO A 90 21.68 13.89 -3.91
CA PRO A 90 21.48 15.23 -3.36
C PRO A 90 20.14 15.87 -3.79
N THR A 91 19.45 15.29 -4.77
CA THR A 91 18.10 15.65 -5.22
C THR A 91 17.02 14.64 -4.80
N ALA A 92 17.34 13.67 -3.94
CA ALA A 92 16.37 12.72 -3.42
C ALA A 92 15.48 13.43 -2.38
N ASN A 93 14.18 13.51 -2.65
CA ASN A 93 13.22 13.82 -1.59
C ASN A 93 13.00 12.57 -0.72
N HIS A 94 12.41 12.76 0.47
CA HIS A 94 12.10 11.65 1.37
C HIS A 94 11.14 10.64 0.70
N GLY A 95 11.32 9.35 1.03
CA GLY A 95 10.49 8.27 0.50
C GLY A 95 9.02 8.36 0.90
N ILE A 96 8.75 8.81 2.14
CA ILE A 96 7.42 9.13 2.65
C ILE A 96 7.53 10.51 3.31
N VAL A 97 6.62 11.44 2.96
CA VAL A 97 6.51 12.80 3.52
C VAL A 97 5.12 13.01 4.08
#